data_AF-A0A956DG39-F1
#
_entry.id   AF-A0A956DG39-F1
#
_cell.length_a   1.000
_cell.length_b   1.000
_cell.length_c   1.000
_cell.angle_alpha   90.00
_cell.angle_beta   90.00
_cell.angle_gamma   90.00
#
_symmetry.space_group_name_H-M   'P 1'
#
loop_
_entity.id
_entity.type
_entity.pdbx_description
1 polymer ?
#
loop_
_entity_poly.entity_id
_entity_poly.type
_entity_poly.pdbx_seq_one_letter_code
_entity_poly.pdbx_strand_id
1 'polypeptide(L)'
;WMGVLPAEEWTWLHAVMAGTILGGSSSVVIMPALAKAGLAPRIANIVNLESALTDVLCVVGTGALISLLAPEAGGEASAGSAGITLLKSFGIGVGVGLVAGLVFVLTLRPLHGSPYAYPITLGMLFILYVLVDELGGSAALAILTAAVMIGNAPTLSKTIGLAKEAALDSNVQGTHGELTFIIKSLFFCFIGAMLAPPWGPLLFGIFLGGMLLVARVPAVLVACAGDSFSKPSRALVAVLLPRGMAAGVLAMMPYQAGVPGTEQLPVIVFAGVLTSILIFAGGFPVLKKRLPASDLADPKAPKDAAPVAA
;
A
#
# COMPACT_ATOMS: atom_id res chain seq x y z
N TRP A 1 -3.10 33.42 -14.35
CA TRP A 1 -3.32 32.36 -13.36
C TRP A 1 -3.11 31.03 -14.07
N MET A 2 -2.01 30.32 -13.80
CA MET A 2 -1.53 29.19 -14.62
C MET A 2 -2.34 27.88 -14.47
N GLY A 3 -3.56 27.90 -13.90
CA GLY A 3 -4.35 26.68 -13.66
C GLY A 3 -3.61 25.64 -12.81
N VAL A 4 -2.66 26.08 -11.97
CA VAL A 4 -1.81 25.22 -11.13
C VAL A 4 -2.57 24.71 -9.91
N LEU A 5 -3.48 25.53 -9.38
CA LEU A 5 -4.36 25.08 -8.32
C LEU A 5 -5.48 24.24 -8.94
N PRO A 6 -5.87 23.12 -8.29
CA PRO A 6 -7.06 22.39 -8.68
C PRO A 6 -8.27 23.34 -8.67
N ALA A 7 -9.32 22.98 -9.43
CA ALA A 7 -10.48 23.84 -9.67
C ALA A 7 -11.03 24.49 -8.38
N GLU A 8 -11.70 25.64 -8.52
CA GLU A 8 -12.29 26.42 -7.41
C GLU A 8 -13.23 25.60 -6.48
N GLU A 9 -13.53 24.35 -6.84
CA GLU A 9 -14.34 23.39 -6.10
C GLU A 9 -13.59 22.59 -5.01
N TRP A 10 -12.25 22.69 -4.92
CA TRP A 10 -11.50 21.93 -3.89
C TRP A 10 -11.74 22.47 -2.48
N THR A 11 -12.53 21.71 -1.71
CA THR A 11 -12.70 21.91 -0.27
C THR A 11 -11.57 21.26 0.55
N TRP A 12 -11.52 21.55 1.86
CA TRP A 12 -10.62 20.88 2.80
C TRP A 12 -10.68 19.34 2.70
N LEU A 13 -11.86 18.77 2.45
CA LEU A 13 -12.04 17.32 2.35
C LEU A 13 -11.33 16.73 1.12
N HIS A 14 -11.22 17.48 0.01
CA HIS A 14 -10.45 17.07 -1.16
C HIS A 14 -8.95 17.05 -0.85
N ALA A 15 -8.46 18.01 -0.06
CA ALA A 15 -7.07 18.03 0.39
C ALA A 15 -6.77 16.86 1.34
N VAL A 16 -7.67 16.55 2.28
CA VAL A 16 -7.54 15.37 3.14
C VAL A 16 -7.56 14.09 2.31
N MET A 17 -8.40 14.00 1.27
CA MET A 17 -8.46 12.85 0.36
C MET A 17 -7.17 12.67 -0.43
N ALA A 18 -6.61 13.73 -0.99
CA ALA A 18 -5.30 13.67 -1.63
C ALA A 18 -4.22 13.19 -0.64
N GLY A 19 -4.30 13.64 0.62
CA GLY A 19 -3.45 13.18 1.71
C GLY A 19 -3.61 11.70 2.07
N THR A 20 -4.85 11.18 2.11
CA THR A 20 -5.11 9.74 2.36
C THR A 20 -4.64 8.89 1.19
N ILE A 21 -4.77 9.36 -0.05
CA ILE A 21 -4.29 8.66 -1.24
C ILE A 21 -2.75 8.59 -1.24
N LEU A 22 -2.10 9.72 -0.98
CA LEU A 22 -0.64 9.83 -0.93
C LEU A 22 -0.05 9.38 0.42
N GLY A 23 -0.85 8.83 1.34
CA GLY A 23 -0.42 8.44 2.69
C GLY A 23 0.39 7.14 2.75
N GLY A 24 0.28 6.29 1.72
CA GLY A 24 0.82 4.93 1.68
C GLY A 24 2.29 4.88 1.29
N SER A 25 3.10 4.06 1.96
CA SER A 25 4.51 3.85 1.57
C SER A 25 4.66 2.64 0.66
N SER A 26 5.59 2.70 -0.30
CA SER A 26 5.77 1.63 -1.29
C SER A 26 6.86 0.63 -0.89
N SER A 27 6.45 -0.49 -0.31
CA SER A 27 7.34 -1.66 -0.12
C SER A 27 7.95 -2.14 -1.45
N VAL A 28 7.22 -2.02 -2.56
CA VAL A 28 7.67 -2.43 -3.91
C VAL A 28 8.96 -1.74 -4.33
N VAL A 29 9.11 -0.45 -4.02
CA VAL A 29 10.31 0.33 -4.37
C VAL A 29 11.36 0.25 -3.26
N ILE A 30 10.93 0.23 -2.00
CA ILE A 30 11.83 0.28 -0.85
C ILE A 30 12.55 -1.06 -0.64
N MET A 31 11.83 -2.19 -0.69
CA MET A 31 12.38 -3.48 -0.27
C MET A 31 13.56 -3.99 -1.12
N PRO A 32 13.52 -3.91 -2.47
CA PRO A 32 14.68 -4.26 -3.29
C PRO A 32 15.91 -3.38 -2.97
N ALA A 33 15.69 -2.10 -2.68
CA ALA A 33 16.75 -1.16 -2.34
C ALA A 33 17.35 -1.44 -0.95
N LEU A 34 16.51 -1.77 0.05
CA LEU A 34 16.97 -2.20 1.38
C LEU A 34 17.76 -3.51 1.31
N ALA A 35 17.29 -4.49 0.53
CA ALA A 35 17.98 -5.76 0.33
C ALA A 35 19.37 -5.56 -0.30
N LYS A 36 19.48 -4.72 -1.34
CA LYS A 36 20.76 -4.35 -1.97
C LYS A 36 21.65 -3.51 -1.04
N ALA A 37 21.07 -2.85 -0.04
CA ALA A 37 21.80 -2.03 0.91
C ALA A 37 22.45 -2.82 2.05
N GLY A 38 22.02 -4.07 2.31
CA GLY A 38 22.51 -4.87 3.43
C GLY A 38 22.16 -4.25 4.77
N LEU A 39 20.99 -3.60 4.88
CA LEU A 39 20.51 -2.99 6.12
C LEU A 39 20.02 -4.05 7.11
N ALA A 40 20.05 -3.71 8.40
CA ALA A 40 19.61 -4.61 9.46
C ALA A 40 18.16 -5.10 9.24
N PRO A 41 17.86 -6.40 9.49
CA PRO A 41 16.52 -6.97 9.32
C PRO A 41 15.41 -6.21 10.08
N ARG A 42 15.75 -5.58 11.22
CA ARG A 42 14.84 -4.75 12.01
C ARG A 42 14.24 -3.59 11.20
N ILE A 43 15.04 -2.91 10.38
CA ILE A 43 14.57 -1.77 9.57
C ILE A 43 13.63 -2.25 8.47
N ALA A 44 14.00 -3.33 7.78
CA ALA A 44 13.17 -3.93 6.74
C ALA A 44 11.80 -4.39 7.28
N ASN A 45 11.77 -5.03 8.45
CA ASN A 45 10.53 -5.48 9.08
C ASN A 45 9.63 -4.32 9.51
N ILE A 46 10.20 -3.26 10.09
CA ILE A 46 9.43 -2.06 10.48
C ILE A 46 8.82 -1.39 9.25
N VAL A 47 9.60 -1.21 8.18
CA VAL A 47 9.13 -0.59 6.94
C VAL A 47 8.07 -1.44 6.24
N ASN A 48 8.21 -2.78 6.27
CA ASN A 48 7.19 -3.68 5.73
C ASN A 48 5.87 -3.55 6.49
N LEU A 49 5.91 -3.56 7.82
CA LEU A 49 4.71 -3.37 8.64
C LEU A 49 4.09 -1.99 8.43
N GLU A 50 4.92 -0.95 8.35
CA GLU A 50 4.45 0.40 8.01
C GLU A 50 3.76 0.44 6.65
N SER A 51 4.35 -0.17 5.62
CA SER A 51 3.77 -0.22 4.26
C SER A 51 2.43 -0.95 4.26
N ALA A 52 2.34 -2.13 4.89
CA ALA A 52 1.08 -2.87 4.97
C ALA A 52 -0.02 -2.10 5.71
N LEU A 53 0.31 -1.48 6.85
CA LEU A 53 -0.65 -0.69 7.63
C LEU A 53 -1.07 0.59 6.91
N THR A 54 -0.12 1.29 6.29
CA THR A 54 -0.42 2.54 5.59
C THR A 54 -1.27 2.27 4.35
N ASP A 55 -1.02 1.20 3.59
CA ASP A 55 -1.87 0.83 2.44
C ASP A 55 -3.33 0.59 2.87
N VAL A 56 -3.55 -0.12 3.99
CA VAL A 56 -4.88 -0.32 4.61
C VAL A 56 -5.54 1.01 4.94
N LEU A 57 -4.83 1.89 5.66
CA LEU A 57 -5.36 3.17 6.10
C LEU A 57 -5.67 4.10 4.92
N CYS A 58 -4.89 4.04 3.84
CA CYS A 58 -5.12 4.82 2.63
C CYS A 58 -6.40 4.39 1.91
N VAL A 59 -6.62 3.09 1.78
CA VAL A 59 -7.84 2.54 1.18
C VAL A 59 -9.07 2.95 1.99
N VAL A 60 -9.04 2.74 3.31
CA VAL A 60 -10.16 3.07 4.20
C VAL A 60 -10.42 4.57 4.23
N GLY A 61 -9.36 5.37 4.40
CA GLY A 61 -9.46 6.83 4.47
C GLY A 61 -9.92 7.45 3.15
N THR A 62 -9.50 6.90 2.01
CA THR A 62 -9.97 7.39 0.70
C THR A 62 -11.43 6.98 0.49
N GLY A 63 -11.80 5.73 0.79
CA GLY A 63 -13.18 5.26 0.71
C GLY A 63 -14.14 6.09 1.57
N ALA A 64 -13.73 6.43 2.80
CA ALA A 64 -14.43 7.34 3.71
C ALA A 64 -14.85 8.64 3.04
N LEU A 65 -13.87 9.28 2.39
CA LEU A 65 -14.01 10.61 1.85
C LEU A 65 -14.78 10.59 0.55
N ILE A 66 -14.66 9.51 -0.24
CA ILE A 66 -15.51 9.27 -1.40
C ILE A 66 -16.97 9.16 -0.97
N SER A 67 -17.28 8.35 0.05
CA SER A 67 -18.66 8.22 0.54
C SER A 67 -19.23 9.53 1.10
N LEU A 68 -18.38 10.44 1.57
CA LEU A 68 -18.81 11.75 2.09
C LEU A 68 -19.00 12.80 0.97
N LEU A 69 -18.26 12.70 -0.13
CA LEU A 69 -18.21 13.70 -1.20
C LEU A 69 -18.94 13.29 -2.48
N ALA A 70 -19.32 12.02 -2.64
CA ALA A 70 -20.03 11.53 -3.83
C ALA A 70 -21.51 12.01 -3.84
N PRO A 71 -21.96 12.72 -4.88
CA PRO A 71 -23.32 13.30 -4.95
C PRO A 71 -24.46 12.26 -4.95
N GLU A 72 -24.21 11.05 -5.48
CA GLU A 72 -25.23 10.01 -5.61
C GLU A 72 -25.39 9.12 -4.37
N ALA A 73 -24.60 9.36 -3.31
CA ALA A 73 -24.73 8.65 -2.04
C ALA A 73 -25.90 9.15 -1.17
N GLY A 74 -27.02 9.58 -1.79
CA GLY A 74 -28.41 9.50 -1.31
C GLY A 74 -28.76 9.84 0.14
N GLY A 75 -27.95 10.59 0.86
CA GLY A 75 -28.22 10.95 2.24
C GLY A 75 -27.39 12.14 2.64
N GLU A 76 -27.98 13.02 3.44
CA GLU A 76 -27.25 14.03 4.20
C GLU A 76 -26.21 13.30 5.08
N ALA A 77 -25.04 13.05 4.52
CA ALA A 77 -23.96 12.35 5.19
C ALA A 77 -23.36 13.32 6.22
N SER A 78 -24.01 13.46 7.37
CA SER A 78 -23.37 14.09 8.52
C SER A 78 -22.07 13.36 8.83
N ALA A 79 -21.08 14.04 9.40
CA ALA A 79 -19.82 13.41 9.82
C ALA A 79 -20.03 12.15 10.69
N GLY A 80 -21.15 12.08 11.42
CA GLY A 80 -21.53 10.90 12.21
C GLY A 80 -21.97 9.69 11.38
N SER A 81 -22.67 9.87 10.27
CA SER A 81 -23.11 8.75 9.41
C SER A 81 -21.97 8.22 8.54
N ALA A 82 -21.03 9.08 8.12
CA ALA A 82 -19.81 8.63 7.42
C ALA A 82 -18.96 7.68 8.28
N GLY A 83 -18.78 8.00 9.58
CA GLY A 83 -18.05 7.14 10.51
C GLY A 83 -18.70 5.75 10.69
N ILE A 84 -20.03 5.69 10.75
CA ILE A 84 -20.77 4.43 10.87
C ILE A 84 -20.69 3.61 9.57
N THR A 85 -20.84 4.25 8.40
CA THR A 85 -20.70 3.59 7.10
C THR A 85 -19.30 3.00 6.93
N LEU A 86 -18.26 3.73 7.36
CA LEU A 86 -16.89 3.22 7.35
C LEU A 86 -16.67 2.05 8.28
N LEU A 87 -17.15 2.16 9.51
CA LEU A 87 -17.02 1.08 10.48
C LEU A 87 -17.74 -0.19 9.99
N LYS A 88 -18.90 -0.02 9.34
CA LYS A 88 -19.63 -1.11 8.69
C LYS A 88 -18.82 -1.69 7.52
N SER A 89 -18.30 -0.86 6.62
CA SER A 89 -17.52 -1.31 5.46
C SER A 89 -16.24 -2.04 5.88
N PHE A 90 -15.56 -1.52 6.91
CA PHE A 90 -14.40 -2.15 7.53
C PHE A 90 -14.75 -3.47 8.20
N GLY A 91 -15.81 -3.49 9.02
CA GLY A 91 -16.26 -4.69 9.72
C GLY A 91 -16.67 -5.81 8.78
N ILE A 92 -17.35 -5.49 7.68
CA ILE A 92 -17.70 -6.45 6.62
C ILE A 92 -16.42 -6.92 5.92
N GLY A 93 -15.54 -6.02 5.50
CA GLY A 93 -14.29 -6.37 4.81
C GLY A 93 -13.42 -7.33 5.64
N VAL A 94 -13.12 -6.96 6.89
CA VAL A 94 -12.32 -7.81 7.79
C VAL A 94 -13.06 -9.09 8.15
N GLY A 95 -14.35 -9.01 8.52
CA GLY A 95 -15.13 -10.17 8.94
C GLY A 95 -15.26 -11.22 7.84
N VAL A 96 -15.70 -10.81 6.64
CA VAL A 96 -15.82 -11.71 5.48
C VAL A 96 -14.43 -12.19 5.02
N GLY A 97 -13.42 -11.32 5.04
CA GLY A 97 -12.04 -11.69 4.73
C GLY A 97 -11.46 -12.75 5.67
N LEU A 98 -11.74 -12.67 6.98
CA LEU A 98 -11.34 -13.69 7.95
C LEU A 98 -12.01 -15.04 7.69
N VAL A 99 -13.32 -15.03 7.43
CA VAL A 99 -14.08 -16.25 7.12
C VAL A 99 -13.56 -16.88 5.82
N ALA A 100 -13.43 -16.08 4.76
CA ALA A 100 -12.93 -16.53 3.46
C ALA A 100 -11.49 -17.05 3.54
N GLY A 101 -10.61 -16.34 4.26
CA GLY A 101 -9.23 -16.76 4.50
C GLY A 101 -9.16 -18.09 5.24
N LEU A 102 -9.96 -18.28 6.30
CA LEU A 102 -10.03 -19.54 7.03
C LEU A 102 -10.50 -20.70 6.15
N VAL A 103 -11.59 -20.48 5.40
CA VAL A 103 -12.10 -21.47 4.43
C VAL A 103 -11.02 -21.81 3.42
N PHE A 104 -10.28 -20.80 2.92
CA PHE A 104 -9.25 -21.01 1.93
C PHE A 104 -8.07 -21.82 2.46
N VAL A 105 -7.64 -21.58 3.70
CA VAL A 105 -6.58 -22.37 4.37
C VAL A 105 -6.93 -23.86 4.41
N LEU A 106 -8.22 -24.21 4.55
CA LEU A 106 -8.67 -25.61 4.46
C LEU A 106 -8.59 -26.17 3.04
N THR A 107 -8.86 -25.34 2.02
CA THR A 107 -8.77 -25.71 0.60
C THR A 107 -7.33 -25.77 0.05
N LEU A 108 -6.34 -25.21 0.76
CA LEU A 108 -4.92 -25.29 0.35
C LEU A 108 -4.40 -26.74 0.30
N ARG A 109 -4.94 -27.61 1.16
CA ARG A 109 -4.51 -29.01 1.29
C ARG A 109 -4.69 -29.83 0.01
N PRO A 110 -5.90 -29.91 -0.60
CA PRO A 110 -6.07 -30.62 -1.86
C PRO A 110 -5.36 -29.95 -3.04
N LEU A 111 -4.99 -28.66 -2.92
CA LEU A 111 -4.31 -27.91 -3.96
C LEU A 111 -2.78 -28.08 -3.92
N HIS A 112 -2.24 -28.71 -2.88
CA HIS A 112 -0.79 -28.89 -2.75
C HIS A 112 -0.23 -29.75 -3.89
N GLY A 113 0.77 -29.22 -4.61
CA GLY A 113 1.38 -29.87 -5.77
C GLY A 113 0.53 -29.81 -7.06
N SER A 114 -0.62 -29.13 -7.04
CA SER A 114 -1.46 -28.94 -8.23
C SER A 114 -0.97 -27.75 -9.06
N PRO A 115 -0.86 -27.89 -10.40
CA PRO A 115 -0.55 -26.75 -11.28
C PRO A 115 -1.65 -25.69 -11.27
N TYR A 116 -2.87 -26.03 -10.83
CA TYR A 116 -4.01 -25.13 -10.78
C TYR A 116 -4.12 -24.33 -9.48
N ALA A 117 -3.22 -24.54 -8.52
CA ALA A 117 -3.26 -23.87 -7.21
C ALA A 117 -3.26 -22.34 -7.34
N TYR A 118 -2.44 -21.79 -8.24
CA TYR A 118 -2.38 -20.34 -8.45
C TYR A 118 -3.66 -19.76 -9.10
N PRO A 119 -4.14 -20.26 -10.26
CA PRO A 119 -5.41 -19.80 -10.84
C PRO A 119 -6.60 -19.90 -9.89
N ILE A 120 -6.70 -20.97 -9.08
CA ILE A 120 -7.78 -21.14 -8.11
C ILE A 120 -7.68 -20.10 -6.98
N THR A 121 -6.47 -19.86 -6.47
CA THR A 121 -6.23 -18.81 -5.47
C THR A 121 -6.66 -17.45 -6.01
N LEU A 122 -6.22 -17.10 -7.22
CA LEU A 122 -6.54 -15.82 -7.84
C LEU A 122 -8.05 -15.67 -8.11
N GLY A 123 -8.71 -16.71 -8.62
CA GLY A 123 -10.16 -16.72 -8.85
C GLY A 123 -10.96 -16.55 -7.55
N MET A 124 -10.53 -17.19 -6.46
CA MET A 124 -11.14 -17.02 -5.14
C MET A 124 -11.01 -15.59 -4.61
N LEU A 125 -9.86 -14.95 -4.82
CA LEU A 125 -9.67 -13.54 -4.44
C LEU A 125 -10.59 -12.60 -5.26
N PHE A 126 -10.83 -12.87 -6.54
CA PHE A 126 -11.79 -12.12 -7.34
C PHE A 126 -13.24 -12.33 -6.89
N ILE A 127 -13.63 -13.56 -6.56
CA ILE A 127 -14.96 -13.86 -6.01
C ILE A 127 -15.14 -13.11 -4.67
N LEU A 128 -14.12 -13.15 -3.81
CA LEU A 128 -14.12 -12.44 -2.54
C LEU A 128 -14.26 -10.93 -2.74
N TYR A 129 -13.56 -10.36 -3.74
CA TYR A 129 -13.69 -8.95 -4.10
C TYR A 129 -15.14 -8.58 -4.36
N VAL A 130 -15.76 -9.25 -5.34
CA VAL A 130 -17.13 -8.97 -5.80
C VAL A 130 -18.13 -9.16 -4.66
N LEU A 131 -18.02 -10.26 -3.91
CA LEU A 131 -18.93 -10.55 -2.81
C LEU A 131 -18.88 -9.48 -1.72
N VAL A 132 -17.69 -9.00 -1.39
CA VAL A 132 -17.53 -7.99 -0.33
C VAL A 132 -17.99 -6.62 -0.81
N ASP A 133 -17.71 -6.27 -2.07
CA ASP A 133 -18.14 -5.01 -2.69
C ASP A 133 -19.68 -4.92 -2.74
N GLU A 134 -20.36 -6.00 -3.13
CA GLU A 134 -21.83 -6.11 -3.13
C GLU A 134 -22.45 -6.01 -1.72
N LEU A 135 -21.73 -6.47 -0.69
CA LEU A 135 -22.15 -6.32 0.72
C LEU A 135 -21.90 -4.90 1.26
N GLY A 136 -21.30 -4.00 0.47
CA GLY A 136 -20.89 -2.66 0.89
C GLY A 136 -19.67 -2.66 1.81
N GLY A 137 -18.87 -3.73 1.78
CA GLY A 137 -17.62 -3.88 2.50
C GLY A 137 -16.40 -3.39 1.71
N SER A 138 -15.28 -3.20 2.38
CA SER A 138 -14.02 -2.89 1.69
C SER A 138 -13.42 -4.17 1.09
N ALA A 139 -13.60 -4.37 -0.21
CA ALA A 139 -13.10 -5.53 -0.94
C ALA A 139 -11.57 -5.69 -0.83
N ALA A 140 -10.83 -4.57 -0.90
CA ALA A 140 -9.38 -4.56 -0.73
C ALA A 140 -8.96 -5.01 0.69
N LEU A 141 -9.67 -4.62 1.74
CA LEU A 141 -9.41 -5.11 3.10
C LEU A 141 -9.73 -6.59 3.25
N ALA A 142 -10.80 -7.08 2.63
CA ALA A 142 -11.13 -8.49 2.67
C ALA A 142 -10.05 -9.34 2.00
N ILE A 143 -9.58 -8.93 0.82
CA ILE A 143 -8.47 -9.59 0.11
C ILE A 143 -7.22 -9.58 0.98
N LEU A 144 -6.85 -8.45 1.57
CA LEU A 144 -5.67 -8.38 2.42
C LEU A 144 -5.80 -9.30 3.63
N THR A 145 -6.94 -9.26 4.31
CA THR A 145 -7.21 -10.09 5.49
C THR A 145 -7.12 -11.58 5.13
N ALA A 146 -7.73 -11.99 4.02
CA ALA A 146 -7.62 -13.36 3.51
C ALA A 146 -6.17 -13.70 3.13
N ALA A 147 -5.47 -12.84 2.39
CA ALA A 147 -4.08 -13.05 1.98
C ALA A 147 -3.13 -13.22 3.18
N VAL A 148 -3.30 -12.42 4.24
CA VAL A 148 -2.52 -12.55 5.48
C VAL A 148 -2.79 -13.90 6.14
N MET A 149 -4.03 -14.39 6.19
CA MET A 149 -4.33 -15.72 6.72
C MET A 149 -3.71 -16.84 5.88
N ILE A 150 -3.75 -16.69 4.56
CA ILE A 150 -3.19 -17.66 3.59
C ILE A 150 -1.65 -17.70 3.70
N GLY A 151 -1.00 -16.54 3.78
CA GLY A 151 0.45 -16.44 3.98
C GLY A 151 0.90 -17.05 5.31
N ASN A 152 0.04 -16.98 6.34
CA ASN A 152 0.29 -17.58 7.66
C ASN A 152 -0.33 -18.98 7.83
N ALA A 153 -0.77 -19.62 6.74
CA ALA A 153 -1.44 -20.92 6.78
C ALA A 153 -0.67 -22.03 7.52
N PRO A 154 0.67 -22.15 7.44
CA PRO A 154 1.40 -23.19 8.17
C PRO A 154 1.24 -23.05 9.70
N THR A 155 1.48 -21.84 10.23
CA THR A 155 1.32 -21.52 11.66
C THR A 155 -0.13 -21.65 12.10
N LEU A 156 -1.06 -21.15 11.29
CA LEU A 156 -2.48 -21.21 11.59
C LEU A 156 -2.96 -22.66 11.63
N SER A 157 -2.57 -23.49 10.65
CA SER A 157 -2.93 -24.91 10.58
C SER A 157 -2.46 -25.70 11.81
N LYS A 158 -1.24 -25.44 12.29
CA LYS A 158 -0.74 -26.06 13.51
C LYS A 158 -1.55 -25.66 14.76
N THR A 159 -1.97 -24.40 14.83
CA THR A 159 -2.74 -23.85 15.97
C THR A 159 -4.16 -24.39 16.01
N ILE A 160 -4.80 -24.57 14.86
CA ILE A 160 -6.15 -25.14 14.73
C ILE A 160 -6.18 -26.68 14.77
N GLY A 161 -5.05 -27.33 15.12
CA GLY A 161 -4.98 -28.79 15.32
C GLY A 161 -5.06 -29.62 14.04
N LEU A 162 -4.72 -29.02 12.89
CA LEU A 162 -4.78 -29.69 11.60
C LEU A 162 -3.59 -30.65 11.43
N ALA A 163 -3.87 -31.94 11.17
CA ALA A 163 -2.88 -33.04 11.12
C ALA A 163 -1.78 -32.95 10.03
N LYS A 164 -1.89 -32.04 9.07
CA LYS A 164 -0.92 -31.77 8.00
C LYS A 164 -0.85 -30.28 7.74
N GLU A 165 0.37 -29.78 7.52
CA GLU A 165 0.64 -28.37 7.22
C GLU A 165 -0.07 -27.95 5.93
N ALA A 166 -0.88 -26.90 6.02
CA ALA A 166 -1.45 -26.23 4.86
C ALA A 166 -0.45 -25.15 4.42
N ALA A 167 0.22 -25.36 3.29
CA ALA A 167 1.15 -24.41 2.72
C ALA A 167 0.89 -24.27 1.22
N LEU A 168 1.04 -23.05 0.71
CA LEU A 168 1.15 -22.83 -0.72
C LEU A 168 2.50 -23.35 -1.21
N ASP A 169 2.50 -24.04 -2.35
CA ASP A 169 3.74 -24.46 -2.99
C ASP A 169 4.53 -23.23 -3.48
N SER A 170 5.86 -23.36 -3.47
CA SER A 170 6.82 -22.40 -4.04
C SER A 170 6.46 -21.97 -5.49
N ASN A 171 5.88 -22.88 -6.27
CA ASN A 171 5.43 -22.61 -7.64
C ASN A 171 4.32 -21.54 -7.72
N VAL A 172 3.46 -21.45 -6.69
CA VAL A 172 2.41 -20.44 -6.62
C VAL A 172 3.02 -19.05 -6.39
N GLN A 173 4.00 -18.96 -5.49
CA GLN A 173 4.69 -17.70 -5.20
C GLN A 173 5.49 -17.20 -6.42
N GLY A 174 6.15 -18.11 -7.15
CA GLY A 174 6.83 -17.79 -8.40
C GLY A 174 5.89 -17.20 -9.45
N THR A 175 4.81 -17.90 -9.77
CA THR A 175 3.79 -17.45 -10.74
C THR A 175 3.15 -16.11 -10.31
N HIS A 176 2.87 -15.93 -9.01
CA HIS A 176 2.34 -14.67 -8.49
C HIS A 176 3.35 -13.52 -8.63
N GLY A 177 4.62 -13.79 -8.39
CA GLY A 177 5.71 -12.83 -8.56
C GLY A 177 5.83 -12.33 -10.01
N GLU A 178 5.72 -13.24 -10.98
CA GLU A 178 5.73 -12.92 -12.41
C GLU A 178 4.51 -12.06 -12.81
N LEU A 179 3.30 -12.44 -12.39
CA LEU A 179 2.10 -11.64 -12.68
C LEU A 179 2.21 -10.25 -12.05
N THR A 180 2.64 -10.20 -10.80
CA THR A 180 2.82 -8.94 -10.07
C THR A 180 3.87 -8.06 -10.74
N PHE A 181 4.95 -8.65 -11.28
CA PHE A 181 5.95 -7.91 -12.06
C PHE A 181 5.35 -7.28 -13.32
N ILE A 182 4.51 -8.02 -14.05
CA ILE A 182 3.83 -7.49 -15.24
C ILE A 182 2.91 -6.31 -14.86
N ILE A 183 2.06 -6.49 -13.83
CA ILE A 183 1.15 -5.44 -13.35
C ILE A 183 1.93 -4.21 -12.90
N LYS A 184 3.00 -4.38 -12.12
CA LYS A 184 3.89 -3.29 -11.69
C LYS A 184 4.49 -2.54 -12.87
N SER A 185 5.01 -3.27 -13.86
CA SER A 185 5.65 -2.68 -15.04
C SER A 185 4.67 -1.86 -15.86
N LEU A 186 3.46 -2.40 -16.09
CA LEU A 186 2.39 -1.69 -16.79
C LEU A 186 1.94 -0.46 -16.00
N PHE A 187 1.80 -0.57 -14.68
CA PHE A 187 1.40 0.53 -13.82
C PHE A 187 2.41 1.70 -13.86
N PHE A 188 3.71 1.42 -13.78
CA PHE A 188 4.73 2.48 -13.89
C PHE A 188 4.81 3.07 -15.31
N CYS A 189 4.59 2.27 -16.34
CA CYS A 189 4.44 2.76 -17.71
C CYS A 189 3.25 3.71 -17.82
N PHE A 190 2.11 3.35 -17.23
CA PHE A 190 0.90 4.15 -17.20
C PHE A 190 1.08 5.47 -16.44
N ILE A 191 1.76 5.46 -15.29
CA ILE A 191 2.16 6.69 -14.59
C ILE A 191 2.93 7.59 -15.55
N GLY A 192 3.96 7.07 -16.23
CA GLY A 192 4.77 7.83 -17.17
C GLY A 192 3.95 8.43 -18.31
N ALA A 193 3.03 7.65 -18.89
CA ALA A 193 2.16 8.09 -19.99
C ALA A 193 1.19 9.21 -19.57
N MET A 194 0.75 9.23 -18.31
CA MET A 194 -0.15 10.24 -17.76
C MET A 194 0.55 11.53 -17.30
N LEU A 195 1.89 11.60 -17.33
CA LEU A 195 2.66 12.84 -17.09
C LEU A 195 2.64 13.75 -18.34
N ALA A 196 1.44 14.03 -18.82
CA ALA A 196 1.15 14.85 -19.99
C ALA A 196 0.34 16.09 -19.57
N PRO A 197 0.11 17.08 -20.46
CA PRO A 197 -0.73 18.22 -20.16
C PRO A 197 -2.13 17.81 -19.65
N PRO A 198 -2.74 18.58 -18.73
CA PRO A 198 -2.37 19.95 -18.35
C PRO A 198 -1.17 20.06 -17.39
N TRP A 199 -0.27 21.00 -17.68
CA TRP A 199 0.95 21.22 -16.91
C TRP A 199 0.70 21.75 -15.48
N GLY A 200 -0.44 22.39 -15.23
CA GLY A 200 -0.78 22.93 -13.91
C GLY A 200 -0.87 21.85 -12.83
N PRO A 201 -1.78 20.86 -12.98
CA PRO A 201 -1.90 19.71 -12.08
C PRO A 201 -0.62 18.90 -11.93
N LEU A 202 0.16 18.77 -13.02
CA LEU A 202 1.46 18.12 -13.00
C LEU A 202 2.43 18.83 -12.04
N LEU A 203 2.59 20.15 -12.18
CA LEU A 203 3.46 20.96 -11.33
C LEU A 203 2.99 20.94 -9.87
N PHE A 204 1.68 20.97 -9.65
CA PHE A 204 1.10 20.86 -8.31
C PHE A 204 1.39 19.49 -7.69
N GLY A 205 1.26 18.41 -8.44
CA GLY A 205 1.63 17.07 -7.98
C GLY A 205 3.11 16.94 -7.65
N ILE A 206 4.01 17.54 -8.46
CA ILE A 206 5.45 17.61 -8.15
C ILE A 206 5.67 18.36 -6.83
N PHE A 207 5.01 19.51 -6.65
CA PHE A 207 5.07 20.27 -5.41
C PHE A 207 4.60 19.45 -4.21
N LEU A 208 3.45 18.77 -4.31
CA LEU A 208 2.95 17.88 -3.27
C LEU A 208 3.93 16.74 -2.97
N GLY A 209 4.51 16.12 -4.00
CA GLY A 209 5.53 15.08 -3.85
C GLY A 209 6.75 15.56 -3.05
N GLY A 210 7.18 16.81 -3.25
CA GLY A 210 8.21 17.46 -2.44
C GLY A 210 7.75 17.72 -1.00
N MET A 211 6.50 18.17 -0.80
CA MET A 211 5.91 18.38 0.52
C MET A 211 5.80 17.09 1.34
N LEU A 212 5.66 15.93 0.70
CA LEU A 212 5.68 14.64 1.42
C LEU A 212 7.00 14.42 2.18
N LEU A 213 8.14 14.86 1.64
CA LEU A 213 9.42 14.79 2.35
C LEU A 213 9.41 15.71 3.58
N VAL A 214 8.88 16.93 3.43
CA VAL A 214 8.76 17.88 4.54
C VAL A 214 7.87 17.33 5.66
N ALA A 215 6.75 16.70 5.31
CA ALA A 215 5.86 16.02 6.27
C ALA A 215 6.51 14.78 6.91
N ARG A 216 7.42 14.10 6.19
CA ARG A 216 8.09 12.88 6.66
C ARG A 216 9.15 13.17 7.74
N VAL A 217 9.88 14.28 7.63
CA VAL A 217 10.94 14.65 8.59
C VAL A 217 10.45 14.68 10.06
N PRO A 218 9.38 15.42 10.42
CA PRO A 218 8.88 15.44 11.81
C PRO A 218 8.33 14.07 12.23
N ALA A 219 7.67 13.34 11.32
CA ALA A 219 7.15 12.00 11.62
C ALA A 219 8.28 11.04 12.03
N VAL A 220 9.41 11.06 11.31
CA VAL A 220 10.59 10.24 11.65
C VAL A 220 11.28 10.73 12.93
N LEU A 221 11.34 12.04 13.17
CA LEU A 221 11.91 12.58 14.41
C LEU A 221 11.13 12.11 15.64
N VAL A 222 9.80 12.10 15.57
CA VAL A 222 8.93 11.59 16.64
C VAL A 222 9.05 10.07 16.77
N ALA A 223 8.99 9.34 15.66
CA ALA A 223 9.08 7.88 15.66
C ALA A 223 10.43 7.37 16.20
N CYS A 224 11.53 8.08 15.93
CA CYS A 224 12.88 7.73 16.39
C CYS A 224 13.31 8.46 17.66
N ALA A 225 12.42 9.19 18.35
CA ALA A 225 12.77 10.00 19.52
C ALA A 225 13.35 9.17 20.68
N GLY A 226 13.02 7.87 20.77
CA GLY A 226 13.47 6.95 21.81
C GLY A 226 14.47 5.87 21.36
N ASP A 227 14.87 5.83 20.09
CA ASP A 227 15.75 4.78 19.56
C ASP A 227 17.22 5.24 19.47
N SER A 228 18.14 4.26 19.54
CA SER A 228 19.59 4.46 19.42
C SER A 228 20.08 4.74 17.99
N PHE A 229 19.18 5.01 17.04
CA PHE A 229 19.55 5.26 15.65
C PHE A 229 20.42 6.51 15.49
N SER A 230 21.53 6.36 14.75
CA SER A 230 22.42 7.45 14.37
C SER A 230 21.71 8.50 13.49
N LYS A 231 22.19 9.75 13.49
CA LYS A 231 21.63 10.82 12.62
C LYS A 231 21.59 10.43 11.12
N PRO A 232 22.61 9.75 10.55
CA PRO A 232 22.54 9.25 9.18
C PRO A 232 21.44 8.19 8.96
N SER A 233 21.22 7.31 9.92
CA SER A 233 20.17 6.29 9.84
C SER A 233 18.77 6.89 9.91
N ARG A 234 18.56 7.91 10.77
CA ARG A 234 17.31 8.69 10.79
C ARG A 234 17.06 9.41 9.46
N ALA A 235 18.10 9.99 8.86
CA ALA A 235 17.99 10.62 7.55
C ALA A 235 17.68 9.60 6.44
N LEU A 236 18.27 8.40 6.50
CA LEU A 236 17.95 7.31 5.58
C LEU A 236 16.48 6.93 5.68
N VAL A 237 15.97 6.73 6.89
CA VAL A 237 14.55 6.40 7.15
C VAL A 237 13.62 7.52 6.66
N ALA A 238 14.02 8.78 6.80
CA ALA A 238 13.25 9.92 6.25
C ALA A 238 13.14 9.91 4.72
N VAL A 239 14.12 9.36 4.01
CA VAL A 239 14.10 9.24 2.56
C VAL A 239 13.34 8.00 2.07
N LEU A 240 13.02 7.04 2.95
CA LEU A 240 12.12 5.90 2.68
C LEU A 240 10.65 6.36 2.60
N LEU A 241 10.34 7.25 1.67
CA LEU A 241 8.99 7.77 1.40
C LEU A 241 8.40 7.49 0.00
N PRO A 242 8.97 6.64 -0.88
CA PRO A 242 8.38 6.47 -2.21
C PRO A 242 6.93 5.98 -2.06
N ARG A 243 6.02 6.63 -2.79
CA ARG A 243 4.60 6.30 -2.82
C ARG A 243 4.34 5.19 -3.84
N GLY A 244 3.36 4.34 -3.53
CA GLY A 244 3.23 3.04 -4.18
C GLY A 244 2.08 2.92 -5.17
N MET A 245 1.87 1.68 -5.63
CA MET A 245 0.78 1.37 -6.56
C MET A 245 -0.60 1.62 -5.96
N ALA A 246 -0.75 1.41 -4.65
CA ALA A 246 -1.99 1.70 -3.94
C ALA A 246 -2.44 3.15 -4.17
N ALA A 247 -1.53 4.13 -4.04
CA ALA A 247 -1.85 5.53 -4.29
C ALA A 247 -2.39 5.77 -5.70
N GLY A 248 -1.82 5.10 -6.71
CA GLY A 248 -2.30 5.35 -8.07
C GLY A 248 -3.63 4.66 -8.42
N VAL A 249 -3.93 3.51 -7.81
CA VAL A 249 -5.27 2.91 -7.92
C VAL A 249 -6.30 3.80 -7.22
N LEU A 250 -5.99 4.24 -5.99
CA LEU A 250 -6.87 5.10 -5.20
C LEU A 250 -7.08 6.48 -5.85
N ALA A 251 -6.13 6.98 -6.65
CA ALA A 251 -6.27 8.25 -7.35
C ALA A 251 -7.42 8.28 -8.36
N MET A 252 -7.79 7.11 -8.91
CA MET A 252 -8.84 6.98 -9.91
C MET A 252 -10.24 6.83 -9.29
N MET A 253 -10.31 6.32 -8.05
CA MET A 253 -11.58 5.98 -7.41
C MET A 253 -12.52 7.19 -7.19
N PRO A 254 -12.05 8.37 -6.72
CA PRO A 254 -12.94 9.53 -6.53
C PRO A 254 -13.60 10.00 -7.83
N TYR A 255 -12.82 10.01 -8.92
CA TYR A 255 -13.32 10.37 -10.25
C TYR A 255 -14.36 9.37 -10.75
N GLN A 256 -14.09 8.07 -10.58
CA GLN A 256 -15.04 7.01 -10.95
C GLN A 256 -16.33 7.05 -10.12
N ALA A 257 -16.23 7.45 -8.85
CA ALA A 257 -17.37 7.61 -7.95
C ALA A 257 -18.14 8.93 -8.16
N GLY A 258 -17.75 9.75 -9.14
CA GLY A 258 -18.43 11.00 -9.47
C GLY A 258 -18.20 12.13 -8.47
N VAL A 259 -17.09 12.10 -7.71
CA VAL A 259 -16.74 13.19 -6.80
C VAL A 259 -16.33 14.44 -7.61
N PRO A 260 -17.01 15.59 -7.44
CA PRO A 260 -16.72 16.81 -8.21
C PRO A 260 -15.26 17.28 -8.05
N GLY A 261 -14.66 17.83 -9.10
CA GLY A 261 -13.31 18.41 -9.04
C GLY A 261 -12.16 17.40 -8.94
N THR A 262 -12.43 16.10 -9.11
CA THR A 262 -11.41 15.04 -9.02
C THR A 262 -10.88 14.57 -10.38
N GLU A 263 -11.26 15.21 -11.48
CA GLU A 263 -10.86 14.84 -12.84
C GLU A 263 -9.33 14.91 -13.04
N GLN A 264 -8.69 15.88 -12.38
CA GLN A 264 -7.25 16.11 -12.45
C GLN A 264 -6.48 15.39 -11.33
N LEU A 265 -7.18 14.77 -10.37
CA LEU A 265 -6.58 14.11 -9.22
C LEU A 265 -5.60 12.98 -9.61
N PRO A 266 -5.87 12.15 -10.64
CA PRO A 266 -4.91 11.14 -11.09
C PRO A 266 -3.57 11.73 -11.50
N VAL A 267 -3.57 12.81 -12.28
CA VAL A 267 -2.34 13.48 -12.76
C VAL A 267 -1.55 14.05 -11.57
N ILE A 268 -2.24 14.69 -10.61
CA ILE A 268 -1.63 15.25 -9.40
C ILE A 268 -0.97 14.14 -8.57
N VAL A 269 -1.69 13.05 -8.31
CA VAL A 269 -1.19 11.94 -7.50
C VAL A 269 -0.02 11.25 -8.20
N PHE A 270 -0.11 10.99 -9.51
CA PHE A 270 0.94 10.32 -10.26
C PHE A 270 2.23 11.14 -10.33
N ALA A 271 2.11 12.47 -10.49
CA ALA A 271 3.25 13.37 -10.40
C ALA A 271 3.88 13.39 -8.99
N GLY A 272 3.05 13.33 -7.94
CA GLY A 272 3.52 13.18 -6.55
C GLY A 272 4.23 11.85 -6.30
N VAL A 273 3.69 10.75 -6.83
CA VAL A 273 4.30 9.42 -6.80
C VAL A 273 5.66 9.43 -7.49
N LEU A 274 5.75 9.93 -8.73
CA LEU A 274 7.02 10.05 -9.45
C LEU A 274 8.03 10.85 -8.63
N THR A 275 7.63 12.00 -8.11
CA THR A 275 8.53 12.88 -7.35
C THR A 275 9.04 12.20 -6.09
N SER A 276 8.18 11.48 -5.35
CA SER A 276 8.59 10.72 -4.17
C SER A 276 9.61 9.61 -4.51
N ILE A 277 9.45 8.95 -5.67
CA ILE A 277 10.37 7.92 -6.15
C ILE A 277 11.70 8.55 -6.55
N LEU A 278 11.70 9.71 -7.21
CA LEU A 278 12.93 10.42 -7.59
C LEU A 278 13.71 10.92 -6.36
N ILE A 279 13.01 11.46 -5.35
CA ILE A 279 13.62 11.84 -4.07
C ILE A 279 14.27 10.62 -3.42
N PHE A 280 13.57 9.49 -3.38
CA PHE A 280 14.13 8.25 -2.85
C PHE A 280 15.34 7.76 -3.65
N ALA A 281 15.21 7.66 -4.98
CA ALA A 281 16.25 7.16 -5.86
C ALA A 281 17.54 8.00 -5.81
N GLY A 282 17.41 9.33 -5.67
CA GLY A 282 18.55 10.24 -5.53
C GLY A 282 19.11 10.28 -4.10
N GLY A 283 18.25 10.34 -3.08
CA GLY A 283 18.66 10.50 -1.69
C GLY A 283 19.23 9.23 -1.06
N PHE A 284 18.69 8.06 -1.40
CA PHE A 284 19.08 6.79 -0.78
C PHE A 284 20.55 6.42 -1.02
N PRO A 285 21.12 6.47 -2.25
CA PRO A 285 22.53 6.16 -2.47
C PRO A 285 23.49 7.15 -1.79
N VAL A 286 23.11 8.42 -1.69
CA VAL A 286 23.93 9.47 -1.07
C VAL A 286 23.98 9.28 0.44
N LEU A 287 22.85 8.96 1.07
CA LEU A 287 22.76 8.74 2.52
C LEU A 287 23.34 7.39 2.93
N LYS A 288 23.21 6.35 2.08
CA LYS A 288 23.84 5.04 2.33
C LYS A 288 25.34 5.15 2.55
N LYS A 289 26.04 6.00 1.78
CA LYS A 289 27.49 6.23 1.94
C LYS A 289 27.89 6.84 3.29
N ARG A 290 26.93 7.40 4.03
CA ARG A 290 27.15 8.06 5.33
C ARG A 290 26.73 7.18 6.52
N LEU A 291 26.31 5.94 6.27
CA LEU A 291 25.87 5.02 7.33
C LEU A 291 27.07 4.52 8.15
N PRO A 292 26.99 4.52 9.48
CA PRO A 292 27.99 3.88 10.33
C PRO A 292 27.92 2.35 10.22
N ALA A 293 29.07 1.68 10.40
CA ALA A 293 29.18 0.22 10.29
C ALA A 293 28.31 -0.55 11.30
N SER A 294 27.92 0.08 12.42
CA SER A 294 27.01 -0.49 13.43
C SER A 294 25.59 -0.72 12.92
N ASP A 295 25.18 0.01 11.89
CA ASP A 295 23.80 0.05 11.40
C ASP A 295 23.63 -0.78 10.11
N LEU A 296 24.72 -1.39 9.64
CA LEU A 296 24.75 -2.36 8.54
C LEU A 296 24.60 -3.78 9.10
N ALA A 297 24.02 -4.69 8.31
CA ALA A 297 23.92 -6.09 8.70
C ALA A 297 25.32 -6.67 8.92
N ASP A 298 25.52 -7.37 10.04
CA ASP A 298 26.78 -8.07 10.33
C ASP A 298 26.99 -9.15 9.25
N PRO A 299 28.11 -9.11 8.49
CA PRO A 299 28.43 -10.12 7.48
C PRO A 299 28.49 -11.55 8.03
N LYS A 300 28.60 -11.72 9.36
CA LYS A 300 28.68 -13.01 10.06
C LYS A 300 27.37 -13.48 10.69
N ALA A 301 26.29 -12.69 10.63
CA ALA A 301 24.98 -13.15 11.11
C ALA A 301 24.43 -14.25 10.18
N PRO A 302 23.80 -15.32 10.71
CA PRO A 302 23.28 -16.41 9.89
C PRO A 302 22.29 -15.88 8.84
N LYS A 303 22.47 -16.30 7.57
CA LYS A 303 21.65 -15.88 6.42
C LYS A 303 20.19 -16.40 6.47
N ASP A 304 19.78 -17.07 7.53
CA ASP A 304 18.48 -17.73 7.64
C ASP A 304 17.32 -16.80 8.02
N ALA A 305 17.59 -15.51 8.21
CA ALA A 305 16.56 -14.48 8.35
C ALA A 305 16.37 -13.73 7.02
N ALA A 306 16.09 -14.46 5.94
CA ALA A 306 15.42 -13.84 4.80
C ALA A 306 14.11 -13.23 5.34
N PRO A 307 13.76 -11.97 4.99
CA PRO A 307 12.45 -11.46 5.33
C PRO A 307 11.46 -12.43 4.69
N VAL A 308 10.59 -13.03 5.51
CA VAL A 308 9.43 -13.77 5.02
C VAL A 308 8.70 -12.80 4.12
N ALA A 309 8.82 -13.02 2.81
CA ALA A 309 7.97 -12.38 1.83
C ALA A 309 6.57 -12.93 2.10
N ALA A 310 5.82 -12.19 2.92
CA ALA A 310 4.38 -12.30 3.01
C ALA A 310 3.78 -11.46 1.88
#